data_AF-A0A4S8FFI8-F1
#
_entry.id   AF-A0A4S8FFI8-F1
#
_cell.length_a   1.000
_cell.length_b   1.000
_cell.length_c   1.000
_cell.angle_alpha   90.00
_cell.angle_beta   90.00
_cell.angle_gamma   90.00
#
_symmetry.space_group_name_H-M   'P 1'
#
loop_
_entity.id
_entity.type
_entity.pdbx_description
1 polymer ?
#
loop_
_entity_poly.entity_id
_entity_poly.type
_entity_poly.pdbx_seq_one_letter_code
_entity_poly.pdbx_strand_id
1 'polypeptide(L)'
;MAYLYDENGNYKGSITALPDIPQGRITILALLVGMGWFLWDTLPQWQTLPHPFKYIAAYYYYLVMKPLQWFGPIWSYASSLTGYKNLNYVLGGLAVTAYGLVGIPMLIGAFMAVLQLLRVQRYWRTILLLPAAIAASWFAFALTVNWLFQK
;
A
#
# COMPACT_ATOMS: atom_id res chain seq x y z
N MET A 1 -11.16 21.35 -16.77
CA MET A 1 -12.35 21.43 -17.65
C MET A 1 -12.17 20.40 -18.75
N ALA A 2 -13.07 19.44 -18.87
CA ALA A 2 -13.07 18.47 -19.96
C ALA A 2 -14.24 18.80 -20.90
N TYR A 3 -13.95 18.93 -22.20
CA TYR A 3 -14.95 19.17 -23.23
C TYR A 3 -15.40 17.84 -23.83
N LEU A 4 -16.71 17.66 -23.99
CA LEU A 4 -17.30 16.48 -24.60
C LEU A 4 -17.53 16.74 -26.09
N TYR A 5 -17.01 15.84 -26.92
CA TYR A 5 -17.26 15.79 -28.35
C TYR A 5 -17.94 14.47 -28.70
N ASP A 6 -18.84 14.48 -29.68
CA ASP A 6 -19.38 13.23 -30.22
C ASP A 6 -18.42 12.54 -31.20
N GLU A 7 -18.79 11.35 -31.66
CA GLU A 7 -18.00 10.55 -32.62
C GLU A 7 -17.76 11.27 -33.96
N ASN A 8 -18.51 12.34 -34.24
CA ASN A 8 -18.37 13.19 -35.43
C ASN A 8 -17.62 14.49 -35.13
N GLY A 9 -17.06 14.66 -33.92
CA GLY A 9 -16.30 15.83 -33.52
C GLY A 9 -17.14 17.07 -33.19
N ASN A 10 -18.46 16.96 -33.09
CA ASN A 10 -19.31 18.09 -32.71
C ASN A 10 -19.28 18.28 -31.19
N TYR A 11 -19.15 19.55 -30.80
CA TYR A 11 -19.17 19.95 -29.40
C TYR A 11 -20.53 19.66 -28.75
N LYS A 12 -20.54 18.82 -27.71
CA LYS A 12 -21.76 18.44 -26.96
C LYS A 12 -21.86 19.08 -25.58
N GLY A 13 -20.90 19.91 -25.21
CA GLY A 13 -20.88 20.62 -23.93
C GLY A 13 -19.59 20.41 -23.15
N SER A 14 -19.53 21.02 -21.98
CA SER A 14 -18.40 20.88 -21.05
C SER A 14 -18.85 20.17 -19.79
N ILE A 15 -18.08 19.19 -19.33
CA ILE A 15 -18.24 18.65 -17.97
C ILE A 15 -17.58 19.68 -17.03
N THR A 16 -18.41 20.55 -16.45
CA THR A 16 -17.99 21.52 -15.42
C THR A 16 -18.05 20.93 -14.02
N ALA A 17 -18.81 19.85 -13.81
CA ALA A 17 -18.91 19.19 -12.52
C ALA A 17 -17.96 17.98 -12.46
N LEU A 18 -16.99 18.04 -11.55
CA LEU A 18 -16.42 16.82 -10.98
C LEU A 18 -17.59 15.92 -10.53
N PRO A 19 -17.51 14.59 -10.72
CA PRO A 19 -18.53 13.69 -10.18
C PRO A 19 -18.78 14.06 -8.72
N ASP A 20 -20.06 14.14 -8.33
CA ASP A 20 -20.47 14.47 -6.96
C ASP A 20 -20.06 13.31 -6.04
N ILE A 21 -18.77 13.22 -5.77
CA ILE A 21 -18.19 12.29 -4.82
C ILE A 21 -18.65 12.86 -3.48
N PRO A 22 -19.48 12.13 -2.70
CA PRO A 22 -19.99 12.61 -1.43
C PRO A 22 -18.82 13.19 -0.63
N GLN A 23 -18.90 14.44 -0.20
CA GLN A 23 -17.76 15.14 0.42
C GLN A 23 -17.10 14.31 1.54
N GLY A 24 -17.89 13.50 2.25
CA GLY A 24 -17.37 12.54 3.23
C GLY A 24 -16.37 11.51 2.69
N ARG A 25 -16.50 11.03 1.44
CA ARG A 25 -15.56 10.09 0.81
C ARG A 25 -14.23 10.75 0.45
N ILE A 26 -14.24 12.00 -0.01
CA ILE A 26 -13.02 12.77 -0.27
C ILE A 26 -12.27 13.02 1.03
N THR A 27 -12.98 13.43 2.08
CA THR A 27 -12.38 13.65 3.41
C THR A 27 -11.80 12.37 4.00
N ILE A 28 -12.50 11.24 3.88
CA ILE A 28 -11.98 9.93 4.34
C ILE A 28 -10.73 9.53 3.55
N LEU A 29 -10.73 9.69 2.23
CA LEU A 29 -9.55 9.45 1.39
C LEU A 29 -8.37 10.34 1.81
N ALA A 30 -8.58 11.64 1.96
CA ALA A 30 -7.54 12.58 2.39
C ALA A 30 -6.98 12.24 3.79
N LEU A 31 -7.84 11.78 4.70
CA LEU A 31 -7.44 11.38 6.05
C LEU A 31 -6.65 10.07 6.04
N LEU A 32 -7.06 9.08 5.23
CA LEU A 32 -6.29 7.85 5.00
C LEU A 32 -4.93 8.13 4.35
N VAL A 33 -4.89 9.06 3.39
CA VAL A 33 -3.68 9.54 2.70
C VAL A 33 -2.73 10.19 3.69
N GLY A 34 -3.23 11.14 4.49
CA GLY A 34 -2.43 11.84 5.50
C GLY A 34 -1.91 10.89 6.58
N MET A 35 -2.75 9.96 7.06
CA MET A 35 -2.32 8.93 8.01
C MET A 35 -1.28 7.98 7.41
N GLY A 36 -1.47 7.56 6.15
CA GLY A 36 -0.52 6.70 5.45
C GLY A 36 0.85 7.35 5.28
N TRP A 37 0.88 8.63 4.89
CA TRP A 37 2.11 9.41 4.78
C TRP A 37 2.80 9.62 6.13
N PHE A 38 2.04 10.01 7.16
CA PHE A 38 2.56 10.17 8.52
C PHE A 38 3.14 8.86 9.06
N LEU A 39 2.45 7.74 8.88
CA LEU A 39 2.95 6.42 9.28
C LEU A 39 4.21 6.03 8.50
N TRP A 40 4.28 6.37 7.21
CA TRP A 40 5.46 6.07 6.38
C TRP A 40 6.72 6.79 6.86
N ASP A 41 6.61 8.02 7.37
CA ASP A 41 7.75 8.77 7.89
C ASP A 41 8.06 8.46 9.37
N THR A 42 7.02 8.20 10.15
CA THR A 42 7.15 7.99 11.61
C THR A 42 7.57 6.56 11.97
N LEU A 43 7.02 5.54 11.29
CA LEU A 43 7.29 4.14 11.64
C LEU A 43 8.77 3.73 11.48
N PRO A 44 9.55 4.18 10.48
CA PRO A 44 11.00 3.91 10.42
C PRO A 44 11.78 4.41 11.64
N GLN A 45 11.30 5.50 12.25
CA GLN A 45 11.97 6.16 13.36
C GLN A 45 11.48 5.64 14.72
N TRP A 46 10.85 4.46 14.76
CA TRP A 46 10.24 3.92 15.97
C TRP A 46 11.18 3.89 17.18
N GLN A 47 12.50 3.76 16.97
CA GLN A 47 13.51 3.73 18.05
C GLN A 47 13.60 5.05 18.82
N THR A 48 13.28 6.18 18.18
CA THR A 48 13.34 7.53 18.77
C THR A 48 12.11 7.86 19.62
N LEU A 49 11.03 7.08 19.49
CA LEU A 49 9.79 7.32 20.21
C LEU A 49 9.90 6.94 21.70
N PRO A 50 9.22 7.66 22.61
CA PRO A 50 9.15 7.29 24.01
C PRO A 50 8.32 6.01 24.23
N HIS A 51 8.54 5.36 25.37
CA HIS A 51 7.68 4.25 25.80
C HIS A 51 6.29 4.77 26.20
N PRO A 52 5.19 4.03 25.90
CA PRO A 52 5.13 2.72 25.25
C PRO A 52 5.07 2.77 23.70
N PHE A 53 4.96 3.96 23.11
CA PHE A 53 4.74 4.15 21.67
C PHE A 53 5.81 3.52 20.78
N LYS A 54 7.06 3.46 21.26
CA LYS A 54 8.17 2.72 20.64
C LYS A 54 7.79 1.30 20.21
N TYR A 55 7.14 0.54 21.09
CA TYR A 55 6.80 -0.86 20.83
C TYR A 55 5.67 -1.01 19.81
N ILE A 56 4.69 -0.11 19.87
CA ILE A 56 3.57 -0.07 18.95
C ILE A 56 4.06 0.29 17.54
N ALA A 57 4.91 1.32 17.43
CA ALA A 57 5.52 1.70 16.16
C ALA A 57 6.45 0.62 15.60
N ALA A 58 7.27 -0.02 16.45
CA ALA A 58 8.12 -1.13 16.04
C ALA A 58 7.28 -2.28 15.46
N TYR A 59 6.18 -2.62 16.13
CA TYR A 59 5.25 -3.65 15.67
C TYR A 59 4.72 -3.35 14.26
N TYR A 60 4.22 -2.13 14.01
CA TYR A 60 3.71 -1.74 12.69
C TYR A 60 4.82 -1.61 11.64
N TYR A 61 6.01 -1.16 12.04
CA TYR A 61 7.16 -1.12 11.14
C TYR A 61 7.50 -2.51 10.59
N TYR A 62 7.58 -3.53 11.45
CA TYR A 62 7.92 -4.89 11.02
C TYR A 62 6.77 -5.62 10.34
N LEU A 63 5.52 -5.41 10.77
CA LEU A 63 4.36 -6.11 10.21
C LEU A 63 3.93 -5.54 8.84
N VAL A 64 4.16 -4.25 8.62
CA VAL A 64 3.56 -3.52 7.50
C VAL A 64 4.64 -2.93 6.60
N MET A 65 5.49 -2.09 7.17
CA MET A 65 6.41 -1.28 6.38
C MET A 65 7.55 -2.11 5.81
N LYS A 66 8.16 -2.98 6.62
CA LYS A 66 9.23 -3.89 6.17
C LYS A 66 8.76 -4.77 5.00
N PRO A 67 7.63 -5.50 5.08
CA PRO A 67 7.17 -6.31 3.96
C PRO A 67 6.97 -5.51 2.67
N LEU A 68 6.46 -4.27 2.76
CA LEU A 68 6.31 -3.38 1.60
C LEU A 68 7.66 -2.91 1.05
N GLN A 69 8.63 -2.61 1.92
CA GLN A 69 9.98 -2.23 1.50
C GLN A 69 10.72 -3.36 0.77
N TRP A 70 10.32 -4.62 0.95
CA TRP A 70 10.98 -5.77 0.31
C TRP A 70 10.62 -5.93 -1.17
N PHE A 71 9.56 -5.29 -1.66
CA PHE A 71 9.19 -5.33 -3.08
C PHE A 71 10.32 -4.85 -4.00
N GLY A 72 10.94 -3.72 -3.66
CA GLY A 72 12.05 -3.15 -4.45
C GLY A 72 13.28 -4.07 -4.51
N PRO A 73 13.82 -4.54 -3.37
CA PRO A 73 14.90 -5.51 -3.34
C PRO A 73 14.58 -6.82 -4.06
N ILE A 74 13.37 -7.37 -3.90
CA ILE A 74 12.95 -8.60 -4.59
C ILE A 74 12.94 -8.38 -6.10
N TRP A 75 12.38 -7.27 -6.57
CA TRP A 75 12.42 -6.88 -7.98
C TRP A 75 13.85 -6.74 -8.48
N SER A 76 14.69 -5.96 -7.79
CA SER A 76 16.07 -5.70 -8.22
C SER A 76 16.91 -6.98 -8.28
N TYR A 77 16.72 -7.88 -7.31
CA TYR A 77 17.39 -9.18 -7.30
C TYR A 77 16.91 -10.04 -8.46
N ALA A 78 15.60 -10.21 -8.63
CA ALA A 78 15.03 -11.04 -9.69
C ALA A 78 15.32 -10.49 -11.10
N SER A 79 15.42 -9.17 -11.24
CA SER A 79 15.75 -8.50 -12.51
C SER A 79 17.25 -8.46 -12.83
N SER A 80 18.11 -9.09 -12.02
CA SER A 80 19.55 -9.24 -12.29
C SER A 80 20.03 -10.69 -12.38
N LEU A 81 19.12 -11.67 -12.37
CA LEU A 81 19.45 -13.10 -12.32
C LEU A 81 20.10 -13.64 -13.58
N THR A 82 19.79 -13.10 -14.76
CA THR A 82 20.29 -13.61 -16.05
C THR A 82 20.93 -12.50 -16.88
N GLY A 83 21.71 -12.87 -17.91
CA GLY A 83 22.22 -11.91 -18.90
C GLY A 83 21.16 -11.35 -19.85
N TYR A 84 19.93 -11.88 -19.82
CA TYR A 84 18.84 -11.50 -20.73
C TYR A 84 17.88 -10.51 -20.06
N LYS A 85 17.93 -9.25 -20.49
CA LYS A 85 17.14 -8.14 -19.91
C LYS A 85 15.62 -8.41 -19.91
N ASN A 86 15.09 -8.97 -21.00
CA ASN A 86 13.65 -9.24 -21.11
C ASN A 86 13.19 -10.38 -20.18
N LEU A 87 14.01 -11.43 -20.04
CA LEU A 87 13.73 -12.53 -19.13
C LEU A 87 13.77 -12.05 -17.68
N ASN A 88 14.73 -11.19 -17.34
CA ASN A 88 14.85 -10.57 -16.02
C ASN A 88 13.65 -9.69 -15.64
N TYR A 89 13.03 -8.98 -16.59
CA TYR A 89 11.81 -8.24 -16.32
C TYR A 89 10.64 -9.17 -16.00
N VAL A 90 10.50 -10.27 -16.75
CA VAL A 90 9.45 -11.28 -16.51
C VAL A 90 9.67 -11.96 -15.15
N LEU A 91 10.90 -12.35 -14.84
CA LEU A 91 11.26 -12.94 -13.55
C LEU A 91 11.03 -11.97 -12.39
N GLY A 92 11.39 -10.69 -12.57
CA GLY A 92 11.10 -9.62 -11.60
C GLY A 92 9.61 -9.49 -11.31
N GLY A 93 8.80 -9.45 -12.38
CA GLY A 93 7.33 -9.37 -12.27
C GLY A 93 6.74 -10.58 -11.57
N LEU A 94 7.19 -11.78 -11.94
CA LEU A 94 6.75 -13.03 -11.32
C LEU A 94 7.16 -13.10 -9.85
N ALA A 95 8.39 -12.72 -9.50
CA ALA A 95 8.88 -12.75 -8.12
C ALA A 95 8.11 -11.77 -7.22
N VAL A 96 7.89 -10.55 -7.69
CA VAL A 96 7.09 -9.53 -6.98
C VAL A 96 5.64 -9.99 -6.83
N THR A 97 5.05 -10.55 -7.88
CA THR A 97 3.66 -11.04 -7.86
C THR A 97 3.52 -12.23 -6.91
N ALA A 98 4.45 -13.18 -6.95
CA ALA A 98 4.49 -14.32 -6.04
C ALA A 98 4.67 -13.88 -4.59
N TYR A 99 5.56 -12.91 -4.32
CA TYR A 99 5.73 -12.35 -3.00
C TYR A 99 4.45 -11.65 -2.50
N GLY A 100 3.79 -10.87 -3.35
CA GLY A 100 2.54 -10.19 -3.01
C GLY A 100 1.38 -11.16 -2.75
N LEU A 101 1.20 -12.19 -3.58
CA LEU A 101 0.06 -13.11 -3.52
C LEU A 101 0.27 -14.28 -2.55
N VAL A 102 1.51 -14.70 -2.30
CA VAL A 102 1.81 -15.86 -1.44
C VAL A 102 2.55 -15.43 -0.19
N GLY A 103 3.61 -14.62 -0.34
CA GLY A 103 4.46 -14.20 0.76
C GLY A 103 3.73 -13.36 1.81
N ILE A 104 3.01 -12.31 1.37
CA ILE A 104 2.26 -11.44 2.30
C ILE A 104 1.16 -12.21 3.03
N PRO A 105 0.27 -13.00 2.37
CA PRO A 105 -0.72 -13.79 3.09
C PRO A 105 -0.12 -14.82 4.04
N MET A 106 1.01 -15.45 3.69
CA MET A 106 1.72 -16.35 4.62
C MET A 106 2.22 -15.61 5.86
N LEU A 107 2.80 -14.41 5.72
CA LEU A 107 3.26 -13.61 6.85
C LEU A 107 2.08 -13.20 7.76
N ILE A 108 0.98 -12.74 7.17
CA ILE A 108 -0.24 -12.41 7.91
C ILE A 108 -0.81 -13.66 8.60
N GLY A 109 -0.83 -14.80 7.91
CA GLY A 109 -1.32 -16.08 8.45
C GLY A 109 -0.48 -16.59 9.62
N ALA A 110 0.85 -16.56 9.49
CA ALA A 110 1.77 -16.92 10.56
C ALA A 110 1.60 -16.01 11.78
N PHE A 111 1.45 -14.71 11.55
CA PHE A 111 1.19 -13.76 12.61
C PHE A 111 -0.15 -14.01 13.32
N MET A 112 -1.21 -14.26 12.55
CA MET A 112 -2.53 -14.63 13.09
C MET A 112 -2.47 -15.92 13.91
N ALA A 113 -1.69 -16.92 13.49
CA ALA A 113 -1.48 -18.14 14.24
C ALA A 113 -0.81 -17.87 15.60
N VAL A 114 0.19 -16.99 15.65
CA VAL A 114 0.81 -16.56 16.92
C VAL A 114 -0.19 -15.84 17.82
N LEU A 115 -1.01 -14.92 17.30
CA LEU A 115 -2.05 -14.26 18.10
C LEU A 115 -3.12 -15.23 18.61
N GLN A 116 -3.40 -16.30 17.85
CA GLN A 116 -4.27 -17.39 18.28
C GLN A 116 -3.68 -18.19 19.42
N LEU A 117 -2.39 -18.55 19.33
CA LEU A 117 -1.64 -19.23 20.38
C LEU A 117 -1.62 -18.40 21.68
N LEU A 118 -1.45 -17.08 21.57
CA LEU A 118 -1.47 -16.15 22.70
C LEU A 118 -2.89 -15.85 23.24
N ARG A 119 -3.93 -16.47 22.69
CA ARG A 119 -5.35 -16.28 23.07
C ARG A 119 -5.80 -14.81 23.06
N VAL A 120 -5.20 -13.98 22.21
CA VAL A 120 -5.59 -12.58 22.05
C VAL A 120 -7.03 -12.54 21.55
N GLN A 121 -7.91 -11.77 22.21
CA GLN A 121 -9.31 -11.70 21.82
C GLN A 121 -9.48 -11.15 20.41
N ARG A 122 -10.55 -11.59 19.72
CA ARG A 122 -10.81 -11.26 18.32
C ARG A 122 -10.80 -9.77 18.03
N TYR A 123 -11.34 -8.94 18.92
CA TYR A 123 -11.38 -7.49 18.72
C TYR A 123 -9.98 -6.85 18.71
N TRP A 124 -9.09 -7.29 19.60
CA TRP A 124 -7.71 -6.83 19.65
C TRP A 124 -6.94 -7.21 18.40
N ARG A 125 -7.22 -8.39 17.82
CA ARG A 125 -6.62 -8.81 16.54
C ARG A 125 -6.98 -7.85 15.42
N THR A 126 -8.24 -7.40 15.36
CA THR A 126 -8.68 -6.44 14.34
C THR A 126 -7.98 -5.09 14.50
N ILE A 127 -7.87 -4.57 15.73
CA ILE A 127 -7.17 -3.30 16.01
C ILE A 127 -5.68 -3.40 15.64
N LEU A 128 -5.05 -4.54 15.95
CA LEU A 128 -3.64 -4.81 15.63
C LEU A 128 -3.37 -4.90 14.12
N LEU A 129 -4.37 -5.17 13.29
CA LEU A 129 -4.24 -5.25 11.83
C LEU A 129 -4.73 -4.00 11.11
N LEU A 130 -5.45 -3.12 11.79
CA LEU A 130 -6.11 -1.98 11.16
C LEU A 130 -5.11 -0.99 10.54
N PRO A 131 -3.99 -0.63 11.18
CA PRO A 131 -2.96 0.20 10.53
C PRO A 131 -2.24 -0.51 9.38
N ALA A 132 -2.18 -1.85 9.38
CA ALA A 132 -1.68 -2.61 8.23
C ALA A 132 -2.59 -2.45 7.02
N ALA A 133 -3.91 -2.53 7.23
CA ALA A 133 -4.90 -2.32 6.18
C ALA A 133 -4.87 -0.88 5.65
N ILE A 134 -4.72 0.12 6.53
CA ILE A 134 -4.59 1.54 6.14
C ILE A 134 -3.34 1.75 5.28
N ALA A 135 -2.19 1.25 5.73
CA ALA A 135 -0.93 1.40 5.00
C ALA A 135 -0.91 0.63 3.67
N ALA A 136 -1.52 -0.56 3.60
CA ALA A 136 -1.66 -1.29 2.35
C ALA A 136 -2.56 -0.54 1.36
N SER A 137 -3.66 0.05 1.85
CA SER A 137 -4.54 0.90 1.05
C SER A 137 -3.81 2.15 0.55
N TRP A 138 -2.99 2.78 1.40
CA TRP A 138 -2.13 3.89 1.02
C TRP A 138 -1.10 3.48 -0.03
N PHE A 139 -0.42 2.34 0.14
CA PHE A 139 0.57 1.85 -0.82
C PHE A 139 -0.06 1.59 -2.19
N ALA A 140 -1.24 0.95 -2.23
CA ALA A 140 -1.99 0.75 -3.46
C ALA A 140 -2.39 2.08 -4.12
N PHE A 141 -2.82 3.06 -3.32
CA PHE A 141 -3.15 4.40 -3.80
C PHE A 141 -1.91 5.13 -4.34
N ALA A 142 -0.80 5.12 -3.61
CA ALA A 142 0.46 5.75 -4.01
C ALA A 142 1.03 5.14 -5.29
N LEU A 143 0.94 3.81 -5.47
CA LEU A 143 1.30 3.15 -6.73
C LEU A 143 0.43 3.63 -7.89
N THR A 144 -0.89 3.70 -7.68
CA THR A 144 -1.84 4.15 -8.71
C THR A 144 -1.59 5.61 -9.09
N VAL A 145 -1.37 6.48 -8.10
CA VAL A 145 -1.06 7.91 -8.30
C VAL A 145 0.29 8.08 -9.00
N ASN A 146 1.34 7.39 -8.55
CA ASN A 146 2.64 7.44 -9.22
C ASN A 146 2.56 6.94 -10.67
N TRP A 147 1.77 5.91 -10.95
CA TRP A 147 1.57 5.44 -12.32
C TRP A 147 0.80 6.46 -13.17
N LEU A 148 -0.24 7.10 -12.63
CA LEU A 148 -1.04 8.13 -13.31
C LEU A 148 -0.24 9.42 -13.61
N PHE A 149 0.71 9.78 -12.76
CA PHE A 149 1.47 11.03 -12.86
C PHE A 149 2.96 10.83 -13.20
N GLN A 150 3.37 9.61 -13.55
CA GLN A 150 4.71 9.35 -14.09
C GLN A 150 4.85 10.07 -15.44
N LYS A 151 5.68 11.13 -15.45
CA LYS A 151 6.23 11.74 -16.67
C LYS A 151 7.51 11.03 -17.07
#